data_AF-A0A6P8PQ50-F1
#
_entry.id   AF-A0A6P8PQ50-F1
#
_cell.length_a   1.000
_cell.length_b   1.000
_cell.length_c   1.000
_cell.angle_alpha   90.00
_cell.angle_beta   90.00
_cell.angle_gamma   90.00
#
_symmetry.space_group_name_H-M   'P 1'
#
loop_
_entity.id
_entity.type
_entity.pdbx_description
1 polymer ?
#
loop_
_entity_poly.entity_id
_entity_poly.type
_entity_poly.pdbx_seq_one_letter_code
_entity_poly.pdbx_strand_id
1 'polypeptide(L)'
;MEPQLLCCEVETVRRAGLDRNLLNDRVVERMIRAEESYSASVSYFKCVQKEILPCMRKIVATWMLEVCEEQKCEEEVFPLAMNYLDRFLSVEPLKKSRLQLLGAACMLVASKMKETIPLTAEKLCIYTDNSIKLDELLQMELFILNKLKWDLASVTPHDFIEHFLHKMPLSQDTKQIIRKHAQTFVALCATDMKFISNPPSMIAAGSVAAAVQGLHLGNVHSFLSCQRLTRFLSQVIKGDPDCLRACQEQIESLLESSLRQAQQHSISSETKTVEEEADLSCTPTDVRDVNI
;
A
#
# COMPACT_ATOMS: atom_id res chain seq x y z
N MET A 1 -20.86 -24.01 -42.79
CA MET A 1 -20.04 -24.19 -41.57
C MET A 1 -20.14 -22.88 -40.83
N GLU A 2 -21.08 -22.79 -39.89
CA GLU A 2 -21.30 -21.58 -39.09
C GLU A 2 -20.07 -21.33 -38.21
N PRO A 3 -19.60 -20.08 -38.06
CA PRO A 3 -18.58 -19.77 -37.07
C PRO A 3 -19.24 -19.82 -35.69
N GLN A 4 -19.08 -20.94 -35.00
CA GLN A 4 -19.36 -21.02 -33.57
C GLN A 4 -18.44 -20.05 -32.85
N LEU A 5 -19.02 -18.93 -32.40
CA LEU A 5 -18.43 -18.07 -31.39
C LEU A 5 -18.24 -18.93 -30.13
N LEU A 6 -17.03 -19.45 -29.95
CA LEU A 6 -16.55 -20.01 -28.69
C LEU A 6 -16.43 -18.85 -27.69
N CYS A 7 -17.57 -18.43 -27.14
CA CYS A 7 -17.60 -17.71 -25.89
C CYS A 7 -17.19 -18.70 -24.81
N CYS A 8 -15.88 -18.88 -24.63
CA CYS A 8 -15.32 -19.46 -23.44
C CYS A 8 -15.65 -18.49 -22.28
N GLU A 9 -16.82 -18.67 -21.68
CA GLU A 9 -17.09 -18.28 -20.31
C GLU A 9 -16.22 -19.17 -19.41
N VAL A 10 -14.95 -18.79 -19.30
CA VAL A 10 -14.06 -19.37 -18.30
C VAL A 10 -14.24 -18.53 -17.04
N GLU A 11 -14.44 -19.16 -15.89
CA GLU A 11 -14.49 -18.54 -14.56
C GLU A 11 -13.20 -17.76 -14.19
N THR A 12 -12.17 -17.83 -15.02
CA THR A 12 -10.92 -17.10 -14.83
C THR A 12 -11.09 -15.61 -15.11
N VAL A 13 -10.73 -14.79 -14.11
CA VAL A 13 -10.58 -13.34 -14.25
C VAL A 13 -9.75 -13.01 -15.50
N ARG A 14 -10.36 -12.36 -16.49
CA ARG A 14 -9.68 -11.98 -17.73
C ARG A 14 -8.70 -10.85 -17.43
N ARG A 15 -7.41 -11.17 -17.44
CA ARG A 15 -6.33 -10.18 -17.30
C ARG A 15 -5.86 -9.70 -18.67
N ALA A 16 -5.58 -8.40 -18.76
CA ALA A 16 -4.93 -7.85 -19.95
C ALA A 16 -3.53 -8.46 -20.10
N GLY A 17 -3.11 -8.70 -21.35
CA GLY A 17 -1.74 -9.11 -21.63
C GLY A 17 -0.73 -8.01 -21.32
N LEU A 18 0.55 -8.39 -21.15
CA LEU A 18 1.64 -7.44 -21.00
C LEU A 18 1.79 -6.55 -22.24
N ASP A 19 1.46 -5.26 -22.12
CA ASP A 19 1.74 -4.29 -23.16
C ASP A 19 3.17 -3.76 -23.02
N ARG A 20 4.05 -4.22 -23.90
CA ARG A 20 5.46 -3.79 -23.94
C ARG A 20 5.61 -2.28 -24.18
N ASN A 21 4.64 -1.63 -24.81
CA ASN A 21 4.71 -0.19 -25.04
C ASN A 21 4.58 0.63 -23.75
N LEU A 22 3.97 0.04 -22.71
CA LEU A 22 3.84 0.67 -21.40
C LEU A 22 5.16 0.67 -20.62
N LEU A 23 6.15 -0.15 -20.97
CA LEU A 23 7.39 -0.31 -20.20
C LEU A 23 8.58 0.53 -20.72
N ASN A 24 8.28 1.57 -21.52
CA ASN A 24 9.27 2.42 -22.15
C ASN A 24 9.71 3.60 -21.26
N ASP A 25 10.89 4.16 -21.52
CA ASP A 25 11.44 5.32 -20.78
C ASP A 25 10.50 6.53 -20.76
N ARG A 26 9.78 6.75 -21.87
CA ARG A 26 8.78 7.83 -21.98
C ARG A 26 7.64 7.67 -20.97
N VAL A 27 7.26 6.44 -20.65
CA VAL A 27 6.17 6.15 -19.70
C VAL A 27 6.64 6.41 -18.28
N VAL A 28 7.84 5.94 -17.93
CA VAL A 28 8.47 6.24 -16.63
C VAL A 28 8.55 7.75 -16.39
N GLU A 29 8.99 8.52 -17.39
CA GLU A 29 9.06 9.99 -17.24
C GLU A 29 7.68 10.62 -17.01
N ARG A 30 6.63 10.12 -17.67
CA ARG A 30 5.26 10.57 -17.44
C ARG A 30 4.75 10.18 -16.06
N MET A 31 5.09 8.99 -15.58
CA MET A 31 4.74 8.52 -14.25
C MET A 31 5.38 9.37 -13.15
N ILE A 32 6.66 9.72 -13.29
CA ILE A 32 7.35 10.62 -12.36
C ILE A 32 6.66 11.99 -12.34
N ARG A 33 6.31 12.56 -13.50
CA ARG A 33 5.58 13.84 -13.52
C ARG A 33 4.17 13.73 -12.92
N ALA A 34 3.51 12.60 -13.11
CA ALA A 34 2.19 12.36 -12.55
C ALA A 34 2.25 12.26 -11.02
N GLU A 35 3.25 11.59 -10.45
CA GLU A 35 3.35 11.36 -9.00
C GLU A 35 3.41 12.67 -8.17
N GLU A 36 4.00 13.74 -8.73
CA GLU A 36 4.01 15.07 -8.12
C GLU A 36 2.59 15.63 -7.92
N SER A 37 1.66 15.30 -8.81
CA SER A 37 0.26 15.78 -8.75
C SER A 37 -0.56 15.05 -7.69
N TYR A 38 -0.13 13.86 -7.27
CA TYR A 38 -0.83 13.00 -6.32
C TYR A 38 -0.20 12.97 -4.92
N SER A 39 0.71 13.90 -4.63
CA SER A 39 1.42 13.96 -3.36
C SER A 39 0.55 14.53 -2.24
N ALA A 40 0.52 13.84 -1.09
CA ALA A 40 -0.12 14.33 0.12
C ALA A 40 0.73 15.39 0.83
N SER A 41 0.11 16.26 1.62
CA SER A 41 0.84 17.27 2.39
C SER A 41 1.50 16.64 3.61
N VAL A 42 2.83 16.63 3.66
CA VAL A 42 3.63 16.06 4.78
C VAL A 42 3.24 16.63 6.16
N SER A 43 2.66 17.85 6.18
CA SER A 43 2.32 18.57 7.41
C SER A 43 0.83 18.53 7.77
N TYR A 44 0.01 17.69 7.13
CA TYR A 44 -1.44 17.68 7.36
C TYR A 44 -1.83 17.40 8.82
N PHE A 45 -1.04 16.63 9.56
CA PHE A 45 -1.25 16.40 11.00
C PHE A 45 -1.13 17.66 11.86
N LYS A 46 -0.35 18.65 11.41
CA LYS A 46 -0.15 19.93 12.13
C LYS A 46 -1.06 21.02 11.59
N CYS A 47 -1.27 21.04 10.28
CA CYS A 47 -1.91 22.16 9.59
C CYS A 47 -3.42 21.98 9.37
N VAL A 48 -3.90 20.74 9.30
CA VAL A 48 -5.30 20.43 8.91
C VAL A 48 -6.01 19.62 9.99
N GLN A 49 -5.40 18.52 10.42
CA GLN A 49 -5.99 17.61 11.40
C GLN A 49 -5.86 18.16 12.81
N LYS A 50 -6.97 18.09 13.57
CA LYS A 50 -7.03 18.52 14.98
C LYS A 50 -7.11 17.34 15.94
N GLU A 51 -7.82 16.29 15.54
CA GLU A 51 -8.05 15.09 16.38
C GLU A 51 -7.24 13.88 15.92
N ILE A 52 -6.87 13.80 14.64
CA ILE A 52 -6.20 12.64 14.07
C ILE A 52 -4.71 12.71 14.39
N LEU A 53 -4.19 11.66 15.05
CA LEU A 53 -2.79 11.51 15.38
C LEU A 53 -2.12 10.46 14.46
N PRO A 54 -0.79 10.51 14.28
CA PRO A 54 -0.06 9.52 13.48
C PRO A 54 -0.28 8.06 13.90
N CYS A 55 -0.44 7.81 15.21
CA CYS A 55 -0.74 6.48 15.73
C CYS A 55 -2.11 5.96 15.25
N MET A 56 -3.12 6.84 15.15
CA MET A 56 -4.45 6.48 14.65
C MET A 56 -4.42 6.14 13.17
N ARG A 57 -3.62 6.87 12.38
CA ARG A 57 -3.37 6.53 10.97
C ARG A 57 -2.75 5.15 10.85
N LYS A 58 -1.71 4.85 11.66
CA LYS A 58 -1.06 3.53 11.63
C LYS A 58 -2.06 2.41 11.96
N ILE A 59 -2.91 2.57 12.97
CA ILE A 59 -3.94 1.58 13.33
C ILE A 59 -4.89 1.32 12.16
N VAL A 60 -5.43 2.37 11.54
CA VAL A 60 -6.35 2.22 10.41
C VAL A 60 -5.64 1.65 9.18
N ALA A 61 -4.39 2.03 8.92
CA ALA A 61 -3.60 1.47 7.82
C ALA A 61 -3.31 -0.03 8.00
N THR A 62 -2.98 -0.47 9.23
CA THR A 62 -2.81 -1.90 9.54
C THR A 62 -4.10 -2.67 9.33
N TRP A 63 -5.23 -2.17 9.84
CA TRP A 63 -6.54 -2.78 9.60
C TRP A 63 -6.89 -2.84 8.11
N MET A 64 -6.65 -1.77 7.34
CA MET A 64 -6.87 -1.76 5.89
C MET A 64 -6.01 -2.82 5.17
N LEU A 65 -4.77 -3.01 5.60
CA LEU A 65 -3.87 -4.03 5.05
C LEU A 65 -4.41 -5.44 5.32
N GLU A 66 -4.80 -5.73 6.57
CA GLU A 66 -5.38 -7.02 6.97
C GLU A 66 -6.63 -7.37 6.15
N VAL A 67 -7.54 -6.40 5.95
CA VAL A 67 -8.74 -6.58 5.13
C VAL A 67 -8.38 -6.89 3.67
N CYS A 68 -7.39 -6.18 3.10
CA CYS A 68 -6.93 -6.42 1.74
C CYS A 68 -6.28 -7.80 1.58
N GLU A 69 -5.49 -8.24 2.56
CA GLU A 69 -4.86 -9.57 2.57
C GLU A 69 -5.91 -10.69 2.70
N GLU A 70 -6.90 -10.53 3.58
CA GLU A 70 -7.95 -11.51 3.79
C GLU A 70 -8.85 -11.67 2.56
N GLN A 71 -9.15 -10.56 1.88
CA GLN A 71 -9.90 -10.56 0.63
C GLN A 71 -9.06 -10.89 -0.60
N LYS A 72 -7.74 -11.05 -0.44
CA LYS A 72 -6.80 -11.31 -1.54
C LYS A 72 -6.93 -10.28 -2.66
N CYS A 73 -7.06 -9.01 -2.27
CA CYS A 73 -7.12 -7.89 -3.19
C CYS A 73 -5.86 -7.83 -4.06
N GLU A 74 -5.96 -7.19 -5.23
CA GLU A 74 -4.76 -6.86 -6.01
C GLU A 74 -3.82 -5.96 -5.19
N GLU A 75 -2.50 -6.18 -5.33
CA GLU A 75 -1.46 -5.58 -4.49
C GLU A 75 -1.46 -4.03 -4.56
N GLU A 76 -1.98 -3.45 -5.64
CA GLU A 76 -2.11 -2.00 -5.79
C GLU A 76 -3.25 -1.37 -4.98
N VAL A 77 -4.26 -2.16 -4.55
CA VAL A 77 -5.46 -1.63 -3.88
C VAL A 77 -5.09 -0.93 -2.58
N PHE A 78 -4.28 -1.57 -1.73
CA PHE A 78 -3.94 -1.03 -0.43
C PHE A 78 -3.10 0.28 -0.51
N PRO A 79 -1.98 0.34 -1.26
CA PRO A 79 -1.22 1.59 -1.40
C PRO A 79 -2.03 2.71 -2.04
N LEU A 80 -2.92 2.38 -2.98
CA LEU A 80 -3.81 3.37 -3.60
C LEU A 80 -4.85 3.90 -2.61
N ALA A 81 -5.43 3.03 -1.78
CA ALA A 81 -6.34 3.43 -0.71
C ALA A 81 -5.64 4.33 0.31
N MET A 82 -4.38 4.04 0.66
CA MET A 82 -3.56 4.90 1.53
C MET A 82 -3.26 6.26 0.89
N ASN A 83 -2.98 6.31 -0.42
CA ASN A 83 -2.85 7.58 -1.15
C ASN A 83 -4.13 8.43 -1.04
N TYR A 84 -5.30 7.83 -1.23
CA TYR A 84 -6.58 8.54 -1.08
C TYR A 84 -6.80 9.04 0.34
N LEU A 85 -6.50 8.20 1.35
CA LEU A 85 -6.62 8.56 2.75
C LEU A 85 -5.74 9.77 3.08
N ASP A 86 -4.46 9.75 2.72
CA ASP A 86 -3.52 10.82 3.05
C ASP A 86 -3.83 12.12 2.28
N ARG A 87 -4.23 12.03 1.00
CA ARG A 87 -4.67 13.19 0.20
C ARG A 87 -5.95 13.81 0.76
N PHE A 88 -6.90 12.99 1.18
CA PHE A 88 -8.13 13.47 1.81
C PHE A 88 -7.83 14.20 3.13
N LEU A 89 -7.02 13.59 4.00
CA LEU A 89 -6.60 14.20 5.27
C LEU A 89 -5.75 15.46 5.06
N SER A 90 -5.17 15.65 3.88
CA SER A 90 -4.43 16.87 3.52
C SER A 90 -5.33 18.07 3.21
N VAL A 91 -6.62 17.86 2.95
CA VAL A 91 -7.54 18.94 2.53
C VAL A 91 -8.77 19.08 3.43
N GLU A 92 -9.15 18.04 4.17
CA GLU A 92 -10.37 18.02 4.98
C GLU A 92 -10.09 17.59 6.42
N PRO A 93 -10.44 18.40 7.44
CA PRO A 93 -10.33 17.99 8.84
C PRO A 93 -11.34 16.89 9.18
N LEU A 94 -10.89 15.82 9.82
CA LEU A 94 -11.72 14.67 10.18
C LEU A 94 -11.76 14.45 11.70
N LYS A 95 -12.91 13.99 12.19
CA LYS A 95 -13.05 13.51 13.58
C LYS A 95 -12.47 12.12 13.73
N LYS A 96 -11.89 11.80 14.88
CA LYS A 96 -11.29 10.47 15.15
C LYS A 96 -12.27 9.32 14.94
N SER A 97 -13.56 9.52 15.26
CA SER A 97 -14.61 8.51 15.10
C SER A 97 -14.95 8.18 13.64
N ARG A 98 -14.56 9.02 12.68
CA ARG A 98 -14.84 8.81 11.25
C ARG A 98 -13.62 8.28 10.48
N LEU A 99 -12.49 8.03 11.14
CA LEU A 99 -11.27 7.62 10.47
C LEU A 99 -11.39 6.21 9.86
N GLN A 100 -12.01 5.26 10.57
CA GLN A 100 -12.27 3.93 10.03
C GLN A 100 -13.24 3.97 8.83
N LEU A 101 -14.25 4.85 8.88
CA LEU A 101 -15.17 5.10 7.76
C LEU A 101 -14.42 5.65 6.54
N LEU A 102 -13.49 6.58 6.73
CA LEU A 102 -12.63 7.07 5.65
C LEU A 102 -11.79 5.92 5.08
N GLY A 103 -11.15 5.10 5.92
CA GLY A 103 -10.36 3.95 5.50
C GLY A 103 -11.16 2.95 4.67
N ALA A 104 -12.35 2.57 5.14
CA ALA A 104 -13.28 1.69 4.42
C ALA A 104 -13.66 2.27 3.05
N ALA A 105 -14.04 3.55 3.00
CA ALA A 105 -14.42 4.21 1.75
C ALA A 105 -13.23 4.34 0.78
N CYS A 106 -12.01 4.60 1.27
CA CYS A 106 -10.80 4.61 0.45
C CYS A 106 -10.52 3.24 -0.17
N MET A 107 -10.68 2.14 0.59
CA MET A 107 -10.55 0.78 0.05
C MET A 107 -11.63 0.49 -1.01
N LEU A 108 -12.87 0.92 -0.79
CA LEU A 108 -13.96 0.77 -1.76
C LEU A 108 -13.65 1.50 -3.08
N VAL A 109 -13.12 2.72 -3.01
CA VAL A 109 -12.76 3.48 -4.22
C VAL A 109 -11.54 2.85 -4.90
N ALA A 110 -10.54 2.40 -4.13
CA ALA A 110 -9.34 1.77 -4.70
C ALA A 110 -9.64 0.42 -5.35
N SER A 111 -10.49 -0.41 -4.75
CA SER A 111 -10.91 -1.69 -5.33
C SER A 111 -11.61 -1.49 -6.67
N LYS A 112 -12.52 -0.50 -6.77
CA LYS A 112 -13.18 -0.13 -8.04
C LYS A 112 -12.21 0.30 -9.14
N MET A 113 -11.04 0.83 -8.77
CA MET A 113 -10.03 1.31 -9.72
C MET A 113 -9.05 0.22 -10.18
N LYS A 114 -8.80 -0.80 -9.35
CA LYS A 114 -7.72 -1.77 -9.59
C LYS A 114 -8.20 -3.22 -9.72
N GLU A 115 -9.37 -3.56 -9.21
CA GLU A 115 -9.89 -4.93 -9.24
C GLU A 115 -10.90 -5.15 -10.37
N THR A 116 -10.95 -6.38 -10.89
CA THR A 116 -12.01 -6.77 -11.83
C THR A 116 -13.35 -6.95 -11.13
N ILE A 117 -13.32 -7.49 -9.90
CA ILE A 117 -14.48 -7.66 -9.03
C ILE A 117 -14.16 -6.90 -7.74
N PRO A 118 -14.63 -5.65 -7.59
CA PRO A 118 -14.26 -4.83 -6.45
C PRO A 118 -14.92 -5.32 -5.16
N LEU A 119 -14.29 -4.99 -4.03
CA LEU A 119 -14.89 -5.13 -2.69
C LEU A 119 -16.30 -4.51 -2.65
N THR A 120 -17.26 -5.26 -2.09
CA THR A 120 -18.61 -4.74 -1.89
C THR A 120 -18.69 -3.88 -0.64
N ALA A 121 -19.53 -2.85 -0.69
CA ALA A 121 -19.76 -1.94 0.44
C ALA A 121 -20.30 -2.70 1.66
N GLU A 122 -21.18 -3.69 1.46
CA GLU A 122 -21.68 -4.57 2.52
C GLU A 122 -20.56 -5.34 3.23
N LYS A 123 -19.61 -5.89 2.46
CA LYS A 123 -18.51 -6.65 3.02
C LYS A 123 -17.57 -5.75 3.83
N LEU A 124 -17.32 -4.53 3.35
CA LEU A 124 -16.55 -3.54 4.12
C LEU A 124 -17.25 -3.15 5.42
N CYS A 125 -18.58 -3.04 5.45
CA CYS A 125 -19.33 -2.85 6.70
C CYS A 125 -19.12 -4.04 7.67
N ILE A 126 -19.11 -5.28 7.18
CA ILE A 126 -18.83 -6.46 8.00
C ILE A 126 -17.43 -6.38 8.63
N TYR A 127 -16.40 -5.99 7.87
CA TYR A 127 -15.03 -5.80 8.37
C TYR A 127 -14.86 -4.69 9.41
N THR A 128 -15.89 -3.87 9.59
CA THR A 128 -15.94 -2.82 10.63
C THR A 128 -16.76 -3.26 11.84
N ASP A 129 -17.05 -4.55 11.99
CA ASP A 129 -18.01 -5.11 12.96
C ASP A 129 -19.38 -4.44 12.90
N ASN A 130 -19.80 -4.02 11.69
CA ASN A 130 -21.02 -3.24 11.45
C ASN A 130 -21.10 -1.93 12.24
N SER A 131 -19.96 -1.39 12.71
CA SER A 131 -19.89 -0.06 13.32
C SER A 131 -20.21 1.07 12.32
N ILE A 132 -20.03 0.80 11.03
CA ILE A 132 -20.33 1.70 9.91
C ILE A 132 -21.49 1.14 9.09
N LYS A 133 -22.47 2.00 8.79
CA LYS A 133 -23.63 1.63 7.96
C LYS A 133 -23.33 1.80 6.47
N LEU A 134 -24.05 1.04 5.64
CA LEU A 134 -23.93 1.08 4.18
C LEU A 134 -24.12 2.50 3.62
N ASP A 135 -25.16 3.21 4.06
CA ASP A 135 -25.45 4.57 3.60
C ASP A 135 -24.32 5.55 3.95
N GLU A 136 -23.71 5.40 5.13
CA GLU A 136 -22.59 6.25 5.55
C GLU A 136 -21.36 6.00 4.69
N LEU A 137 -21.11 4.73 4.33
CA LEU A 137 -20.00 4.34 3.46
C LEU A 137 -20.16 4.92 2.04
N LEU A 138 -21.36 4.82 1.46
CA LEU A 138 -21.65 5.37 0.13
C LEU A 138 -21.62 6.91 0.11
N GLN A 139 -22.07 7.56 1.19
CA GLN A 139 -21.93 9.02 1.32
C GLN A 139 -20.46 9.44 1.45
N MET A 140 -19.66 8.68 2.20
CA MET A 140 -18.23 8.94 2.34
C MET A 140 -17.50 8.75 1.01
N GLU A 141 -17.85 7.74 0.22
CA GLU A 141 -17.32 7.57 -1.14
C GLU A 141 -17.53 8.83 -1.98
N LEU A 142 -18.77 9.33 -2.08
CA LEU A 142 -19.06 10.56 -2.84
C LEU A 142 -18.28 11.77 -2.30
N PHE A 143 -18.07 11.83 -0.98
CA PHE A 143 -17.31 12.91 -0.38
C PHE A 143 -15.83 12.86 -0.75
N ILE A 144 -15.21 11.68 -0.74
CA ILE A 144 -13.82 11.47 -1.19
C ILE A 144 -13.70 11.86 -2.66
N LEU A 145 -14.58 11.35 -3.53
CA LEU A 145 -14.54 11.62 -4.97
C LEU A 145 -14.58 13.13 -5.26
N ASN A 146 -15.45 13.87 -4.55
CA ASN A 146 -15.56 15.31 -4.70
C ASN A 146 -14.33 16.06 -4.16
N LYS A 147 -13.79 15.66 -3.00
CA LYS A 147 -12.62 16.30 -2.40
C LYS A 147 -11.34 16.05 -3.19
N LEU A 148 -11.20 14.86 -3.78
CA LEU A 148 -10.10 14.50 -4.66
C LEU A 148 -10.34 14.94 -6.12
N LYS A 149 -11.45 15.63 -6.42
CA LYS A 149 -11.81 16.12 -7.76
C LYS A 149 -11.79 15.02 -8.83
N TRP A 150 -12.20 13.80 -8.45
CA TRP A 150 -12.18 12.61 -9.31
C TRP A 150 -10.79 12.21 -9.83
N ASP A 151 -9.73 12.77 -9.23
CA ASP A 151 -8.35 12.52 -9.64
C ASP A 151 -7.81 11.28 -8.91
N LEU A 152 -8.30 10.11 -9.37
CA LEU A 152 -8.10 8.80 -8.75
C LEU A 152 -6.96 7.98 -9.38
N ALA A 153 -6.53 8.32 -10.60
CA ALA A 153 -5.53 7.55 -11.33
C ALA A 153 -4.08 7.83 -10.85
N SER A 154 -3.87 7.80 -9.53
CA SER A 154 -2.55 7.99 -8.92
C SER A 154 -1.62 6.86 -9.34
N VAL A 155 -0.38 7.22 -9.62
CA VAL A 155 0.71 6.27 -9.79
C VAL A 155 1.01 5.63 -8.43
N THR A 156 1.20 4.33 -8.42
CA THR A 156 1.52 3.53 -7.22
C THR A 156 2.97 3.04 -7.29
N PRO A 157 3.59 2.67 -6.16
CA PRO A 157 4.93 2.09 -6.17
C PRO A 157 5.02 0.82 -7.03
N HIS A 158 3.93 0.05 -7.12
CA HIS A 158 3.82 -1.15 -7.95
C HIS A 158 4.05 -0.86 -9.43
N ASP A 159 3.52 0.25 -9.94
CA ASP A 159 3.71 0.63 -11.34
C ASP A 159 5.20 0.83 -11.67
N PHE A 160 5.98 1.38 -10.71
CA PHE A 160 7.43 1.57 -10.85
C PHE A 160 8.22 0.26 -10.67
N ILE A 161 7.81 -0.61 -9.74
CA ILE A 161 8.45 -1.92 -9.52
C ILE A 161 8.47 -2.72 -10.83
N GLU A 162 7.35 -2.78 -11.56
CA GLU A 162 7.29 -3.50 -12.84
C GLU A 162 8.25 -2.91 -13.88
N HIS A 163 8.38 -1.58 -13.94
CA HIS A 163 9.34 -0.91 -14.83
C HIS A 163 10.79 -1.24 -14.47
N PHE A 164 11.12 -1.25 -13.19
CA PHE A 164 12.46 -1.60 -12.73
C PHE A 164 12.77 -3.06 -13.06
N LEU A 165 11.89 -3.98 -12.71
CA LEU A 165 12.05 -5.41 -12.98
C LEU A 165 12.13 -5.70 -14.49
N HIS A 166 11.39 -4.97 -15.33
CA HIS A 166 11.47 -5.14 -16.78
C HIS A 166 12.89 -4.85 -17.31
N LYS A 167 13.50 -3.75 -16.84
CA LYS A 167 14.83 -3.31 -17.28
C LYS A 167 15.99 -4.12 -16.69
N MET A 168 15.75 -4.89 -15.62
CA MET A 168 16.78 -5.73 -15.02
C MET A 168 17.00 -7.02 -15.84
N PRO A 169 18.26 -7.37 -16.17
CA PRO A 169 18.60 -8.60 -16.89
C PRO A 169 18.61 -9.82 -15.96
N LEU A 170 17.45 -10.18 -15.41
CA LEU A 170 17.25 -11.30 -14.47
C LEU A 170 16.31 -12.35 -15.06
N SER A 171 16.35 -13.58 -14.53
CA SER A 171 15.37 -14.62 -14.84
C SER A 171 13.99 -14.24 -14.30
N GLN A 172 12.93 -14.79 -14.90
CA GLN A 172 11.56 -14.51 -14.46
C GLN A 172 11.30 -14.97 -13.02
N ASP A 173 11.88 -16.09 -12.60
CA ASP A 173 11.75 -16.61 -11.24
C ASP A 173 12.36 -15.64 -10.21
N THR A 174 13.56 -15.13 -10.49
CA THR A 174 14.21 -14.13 -9.62
C THR A 174 13.40 -12.83 -9.59
N LYS A 175 12.85 -12.38 -10.73
CA LYS A 175 11.96 -11.20 -10.76
C LYS A 175 10.71 -11.41 -9.92
N GLN A 176 10.10 -12.59 -9.95
CA GLN A 176 8.92 -12.91 -9.14
C GLN A 176 9.22 -12.88 -7.63
N ILE A 177 10.38 -13.40 -7.22
CA ILE A 177 10.81 -13.34 -5.82
C ILE A 177 11.02 -11.88 -5.40
N ILE A 178 11.79 -11.10 -6.17
CA ILE A 178 12.04 -9.68 -5.88
C ILE A 178 10.71 -8.90 -5.82
N ARG A 179 9.80 -9.14 -6.77
CA ARG A 179 8.46 -8.53 -6.80
C ARG A 179 7.73 -8.76 -5.48
N LYS A 180 7.60 -10.02 -5.04
CA LYS A 180 6.90 -10.35 -3.80
C LYS A 180 7.49 -9.65 -2.58
N HIS A 181 8.82 -9.63 -2.45
CA HIS A 181 9.47 -8.94 -1.34
C HIS A 181 9.30 -7.42 -1.41
N ALA A 182 9.42 -6.83 -2.61
CA ALA A 182 9.21 -5.41 -2.81
C ALA A 182 7.77 -4.99 -2.48
N GLN A 183 6.78 -5.80 -2.85
CA GLN A 183 5.36 -5.58 -2.52
C GLN A 183 5.13 -5.54 -0.99
N THR A 184 5.72 -6.49 -0.25
CA THR A 184 5.69 -6.47 1.22
C THR A 184 6.31 -5.20 1.80
N PHE A 185 7.44 -4.73 1.25
CA PHE A 185 8.05 -3.49 1.70
C PHE A 185 7.19 -2.26 1.37
N VAL A 186 6.55 -2.22 0.21
CA VAL A 186 5.60 -1.14 -0.14
C VAL A 186 4.46 -1.09 0.86
N ALA A 187 3.87 -2.24 1.20
CA ALA A 187 2.81 -2.32 2.20
C ALA A 187 3.28 -1.82 3.57
N LEU A 188 4.46 -2.25 4.03
CA LEU A 188 5.06 -1.76 5.27
C LEU A 188 5.26 -0.24 5.25
N CYS A 189 5.81 0.31 4.17
CA CYS A 189 6.00 1.76 4.01
C CYS A 189 4.68 2.52 4.10
N ALA A 190 3.62 2.01 3.46
CA ALA A 190 2.32 2.67 3.45
C ALA A 190 1.72 2.79 4.87
N THR A 191 2.00 1.85 5.78
CA THR A 191 1.55 1.92 7.18
C THR A 191 2.28 2.98 8.02
N ASP A 192 3.52 3.33 7.68
CA ASP A 192 4.36 4.22 8.47
C ASP A 192 4.28 5.68 7.98
N MET A 193 4.22 6.62 8.93
CA MET A 193 4.08 8.04 8.63
C MET A 193 5.32 8.63 7.94
N LYS A 194 6.52 8.07 8.16
CA LYS A 194 7.78 8.57 7.58
C LYS A 194 7.76 8.55 6.05
N PHE A 195 6.96 7.68 5.46
CA PHE A 195 6.91 7.49 4.01
C PHE A 195 5.85 8.36 3.32
N ILE A 196 5.04 9.13 4.05
CA ILE A 196 4.07 10.09 3.47
C ILE A 196 4.79 11.14 2.61
N SER A 197 6.02 11.52 2.98
CA SER A 197 6.82 12.49 2.22
C SER A 197 7.56 11.90 1.03
N ASN A 198 7.65 10.57 0.93
CA ASN A 198 8.41 9.92 -0.13
C ASN A 198 7.50 9.69 -1.34
N PRO A 199 7.92 10.08 -2.56
CA PRO A 199 7.14 9.80 -3.74
C PRO A 199 7.08 8.29 -4.03
N PRO A 200 6.03 7.79 -4.71
CA PRO A 200 5.89 6.39 -5.08
C PRO A 200 7.12 5.80 -5.79
N SER A 201 7.79 6.57 -6.64
CA SER A 201 9.04 6.18 -7.31
C SER A 201 10.18 5.87 -6.34
N MET A 202 10.35 6.69 -5.30
CA MET A 202 11.37 6.52 -4.26
C MET A 202 11.08 5.32 -3.36
N ILE A 203 9.80 5.13 -2.99
CA ILE A 203 9.36 3.97 -2.21
C ILE A 203 9.63 2.69 -3.01
N ALA A 204 9.20 2.64 -4.28
CA ALA A 204 9.42 1.49 -5.15
C ALA A 204 10.91 1.16 -5.32
N ALA A 205 11.75 2.16 -5.56
CA ALA A 205 13.18 1.97 -5.75
C ALA A 205 13.84 1.47 -4.45
N GLY A 206 13.49 2.06 -3.30
CA GLY A 206 13.97 1.63 -1.99
C GLY A 206 13.54 0.20 -1.67
N SER A 207 12.28 -0.17 -1.93
CA SER A 207 11.75 -1.51 -1.72
C SER A 207 12.44 -2.55 -2.58
N VAL A 208 12.72 -2.25 -3.86
CA VAL A 208 13.46 -3.16 -4.75
C VAL A 208 14.92 -3.30 -4.28
N ALA A 209 15.57 -2.20 -3.89
CA ALA A 209 16.94 -2.25 -3.37
C ALA A 209 17.04 -3.10 -2.10
N ALA A 210 16.13 -2.88 -1.14
CA ALA A 210 16.04 -3.66 0.10
C ALA A 210 15.75 -5.15 -0.18
N ALA A 211 14.87 -5.46 -1.14
CA ALA A 211 14.59 -6.84 -1.54
C ALA A 211 15.82 -7.55 -2.13
N VAL A 212 16.54 -6.90 -3.03
CA VAL A 212 17.76 -7.47 -3.62
C VAL A 212 18.85 -7.71 -2.57
N GLN A 213 19.00 -6.77 -1.63
CA GLN A 213 19.98 -6.87 -0.55
C GLN A 213 19.61 -7.97 0.46
N GLY A 214 18.36 -8.01 0.94
CA GLY A 214 17.88 -9.03 1.89
C GLY A 214 17.93 -10.44 1.34
N LEU A 215 17.73 -10.62 0.01
CA LEU A 215 17.85 -11.90 -0.67
C LEU A 215 19.30 -12.30 -0.99
N HIS A 216 20.29 -11.46 -0.64
CA HIS A 216 21.71 -11.68 -0.92
C HIS A 216 22.02 -11.92 -2.41
N LEU A 217 21.15 -11.44 -3.32
CA LEU A 217 21.29 -11.65 -4.76
C LEU A 217 22.48 -10.88 -5.35
N GLY A 218 22.96 -9.85 -4.66
CA GLY A 218 24.18 -9.13 -5.01
C GLY A 218 25.45 -10.00 -5.00
N ASN A 219 25.43 -11.12 -4.26
CA ASN A 219 26.54 -12.09 -4.24
C ASN A 219 26.52 -13.02 -5.45
N VAL A 220 25.35 -13.22 -6.05
CA VAL A 220 25.12 -14.12 -7.19
C VAL A 220 25.20 -13.38 -8.52
N HIS A 221 24.71 -12.15 -8.59
CA HIS A 221 24.69 -11.34 -9.80
C HIS A 221 25.47 -10.04 -9.64
N SER A 222 26.57 -9.88 -10.38
CA SER A 222 27.42 -8.67 -10.37
C SER A 222 26.67 -7.38 -10.75
N PHE A 223 25.55 -7.47 -11.48
CA PHE A 223 24.67 -6.34 -11.78
C PHE A 223 23.88 -5.85 -10.55
N LEU A 224 23.56 -6.77 -9.63
CA LEU A 224 22.78 -6.53 -8.42
C LEU A 224 23.64 -6.11 -7.22
N SER A 225 24.92 -5.77 -7.44
CA SER A 225 25.71 -5.18 -6.36
C SER A 225 25.05 -3.87 -5.90
N CYS A 226 24.99 -3.67 -4.58
CA CYS A 226 24.26 -2.56 -3.95
C CYS A 226 24.57 -1.22 -4.65
N GLN A 227 25.84 -0.89 -4.86
CA GLN A 227 26.25 0.36 -5.52
C GLN A 227 25.80 0.50 -6.98
N ARG A 228 25.71 -0.60 -7.74
CA ARG A 228 25.25 -0.55 -9.15
C ARG A 228 23.75 -0.44 -9.22
N LEU A 229 23.04 -1.18 -8.38
CA LEU A 229 21.59 -1.14 -8.31
C LEU A 229 21.09 0.24 -7.86
N THR A 230 21.65 0.81 -6.78
CA THR A 230 21.27 2.16 -6.32
C THR A 230 21.52 3.19 -7.42
N ARG A 231 22.68 3.16 -8.10
CA ARG A 231 22.95 4.10 -9.21
C ARG A 231 21.99 3.91 -10.38
N PHE A 232 21.71 2.66 -10.77
CA PHE A 232 20.77 2.36 -11.85
C PHE A 232 19.36 2.88 -11.52
N LEU A 233 18.82 2.54 -10.35
CA LEU A 233 17.49 2.98 -9.93
C LEU A 233 17.42 4.50 -9.82
N SER A 234 18.45 5.14 -9.25
CA SER A 234 18.54 6.61 -9.13
C SER A 234 18.54 7.29 -10.50
N GLN A 235 19.24 6.73 -11.49
CA GLN A 235 19.21 7.23 -12.86
C GLN A 235 17.82 7.10 -13.49
N VAL A 236 17.11 6.00 -13.25
CA VAL A 236 15.76 5.77 -13.79
C VAL A 236 14.74 6.74 -13.16
N ILE A 237 14.79 6.96 -11.84
CA ILE A 237 13.89 7.88 -11.14
C ILE A 237 14.33 9.35 -11.23
N LYS A 238 15.48 9.64 -11.85
CA LYS A 238 16.12 10.97 -11.87
C LYS A 238 16.33 11.56 -10.46
N GLY A 239 16.63 10.71 -9.49
CA GLY A 239 16.80 11.06 -8.08
C GLY A 239 18.25 11.00 -7.60
N ASP A 240 18.48 11.48 -6.38
CA ASP A 240 19.78 11.40 -5.73
C ASP A 240 20.01 9.98 -5.15
N PRO A 241 21.13 9.30 -5.50
CA PRO A 241 21.46 7.99 -4.93
C PRO A 241 21.61 7.97 -3.41
N ASP A 242 21.97 9.07 -2.77
CA ASP A 242 22.08 9.12 -1.32
C ASP A 242 20.69 9.19 -0.66
N CYS A 243 19.73 9.87 -1.27
CA CYS A 243 18.32 9.82 -0.84
C CYS A 243 17.74 8.41 -1.01
N LEU A 244 18.06 7.72 -2.11
CA LEU A 244 17.62 6.34 -2.32
C LEU A 244 18.21 5.39 -1.27
N ARG A 245 19.50 5.56 -0.93
CA ARG A 245 20.14 4.76 0.13
C ARG A 245 19.49 5.01 1.49
N ALA A 246 19.23 6.28 1.83
CA ALA A 246 18.55 6.63 3.07
C ALA A 246 17.12 6.03 3.12
N CYS A 247 16.39 6.05 2.00
CA CYS A 247 15.08 5.40 1.89
C CYS A 247 15.19 3.88 2.14
N GLN A 248 16.16 3.22 1.50
CA GLN A 248 16.42 1.79 1.70
C GLN A 248 16.70 1.46 3.17
N GLU A 249 17.61 2.19 3.83
CA GLU A 249 17.95 1.99 5.24
C GLU A 249 16.73 2.20 6.16
N GLN A 250 15.87 3.17 5.84
CA GLN A 250 14.61 3.37 6.57
C GLN A 250 13.64 2.19 6.42
N ILE A 251 13.56 1.58 5.24
CA ILE A 251 12.73 0.40 4.99
C ILE A 251 13.25 -0.80 5.78
N GLU A 252 14.57 -1.02 5.77
CA GLU A 252 15.21 -2.11 6.53
C GLU A 252 14.99 -1.93 8.03
N SER A 253 15.17 -0.71 8.56
CA SER A 253 14.88 -0.39 9.96
C SER A 253 13.40 -0.58 10.32
N LEU A 254 12.49 -0.21 9.41
CA LEU A 254 11.06 -0.41 9.60
C LEU A 254 10.72 -1.90 9.69
N LEU A 255 11.27 -2.72 8.80
CA LEU A 255 11.11 -4.18 8.82
C LEU A 255 11.57 -4.76 10.17
N GLU A 256 12.77 -4.39 10.64
CA GLU A 256 13.28 -4.87 11.93
C GLU A 256 12.34 -4.50 13.09
N SER A 257 11.81 -3.28 13.08
CA SER A 257 10.87 -2.82 14.10
C SER A 257 9.55 -3.60 14.08
N SER A 258 9.02 -3.89 12.89
CA SER A 258 7.80 -4.67 12.71
C SER A 258 7.98 -6.12 13.13
N LEU A 259 9.13 -6.74 12.83
CA LEU A 259 9.45 -8.10 13.28
C LEU A 259 9.54 -8.21 14.80
N ARG A 260 10.14 -7.21 15.47
CA ARG A 260 10.19 -7.16 16.94
C ARG A 260 8.79 -7.00 17.55
N GLN A 261 7.94 -6.16 16.95
CA GLN A 261 6.55 -5.98 17.40
C GLN A 261 5.75 -7.27 17.25
N ALA A 262 5.89 -7.98 16.12
CA ALA A 262 5.23 -9.26 15.90
C ALA A 262 5.65 -10.33 16.93
N GLN A 263 6.95 -10.42 17.23
CA GLN A 263 7.48 -11.35 18.24
C GLN A 263 7.01 -11.03 19.67
N GLN A 264 6.87 -9.76 20.02
CA GLN A 264 6.34 -9.36 21.33
C GLN A 264 4.85 -9.69 21.46
N HIS A 265 4.08 -9.50 20.39
CA HIS A 265 2.67 -9.90 20.36
C HIS A 265 2.49 -11.41 20.49
N SER A 266 3.30 -12.24 19.84
CA SER A 266 3.22 -13.70 19.95
C SER A 266 3.56 -14.20 21.37
N ILE A 267 4.53 -13.59 22.03
CA ILE A 267 4.88 -13.94 23.43
C ILE A 267 3.74 -13.53 24.38
N SER A 268 3.11 -12.37 24.17
CA SER A 268 2.00 -11.89 25.01
C SER A 268 0.70 -12.70 24.84
N SER A 269 0.45 -13.28 23.66
CA SER A 269 -0.67 -14.20 23.46
C SER A 269 -0.43 -15.56 24.11
N GLU A 270 0.81 -16.06 24.10
CA GLU A 270 1.17 -17.34 24.75
C GLU A 270 1.15 -17.26 26.29
N THR A 271 1.44 -16.09 26.87
CA THR A 271 1.34 -15.93 28.34
C THR A 271 -0.11 -15.81 28.82
N LYS A 272 -1.04 -15.36 27.97
CA LYS A 272 -2.47 -15.30 28.29
C LYS A 272 -3.19 -16.64 28.13
N THR A 273 -2.68 -17.57 27.33
CA THR A 273 -3.30 -18.90 27.16
C THR A 273 -3.18 -19.84 28.35
N VAL A 274 -2.48 -19.46 29.44
CA VAL A 274 -2.34 -20.30 30.64
C VAL A 274 -3.27 -19.91 31.79
N GLU A 275 -3.92 -18.73 31.77
CA GLU A 275 -4.70 -18.28 32.94
C GLU A 275 -6.18 -17.93 32.74
N GLU A 276 -6.77 -17.89 31.54
CA GLU A 276 -8.22 -17.62 31.42
C GLU A 276 -8.91 -18.43 30.29
N GLU A 277 -9.40 -19.63 30.62
CA GLU A 277 -10.59 -20.20 29.98
C GLU A 277 -11.84 -19.51 30.56
N ALA A 278 -12.17 -18.33 30.04
CA ALA A 278 -13.49 -17.71 30.18
C ALA A 278 -13.74 -16.65 29.10
N ASP A 279 -14.36 -17.10 28.00
CA ASP A 279 -15.38 -16.36 27.22
C ASP A 279 -15.19 -14.84 27.02
N LEU A 280 -14.28 -14.42 26.12
CA LEU A 280 -14.20 -13.03 25.66
C LEU A 280 -13.85 -12.93 24.16
N SER A 281 -14.79 -12.36 23.40
CA SER A 281 -14.69 -11.99 21.98
C SER A 281 -13.46 -11.12 21.68
N CYS A 282 -12.68 -11.51 20.66
CA CYS A 282 -11.52 -10.75 20.20
C CYS A 282 -11.91 -9.61 19.25
N THR A 283 -12.29 -8.45 19.79
CA THR A 283 -12.02 -7.14 19.15
C THR A 283 -11.74 -6.08 20.21
N PRO A 284 -10.72 -5.22 20.04
CA PRO A 284 -10.41 -4.18 21.01
C PRO A 284 -11.39 -3.04 20.84
N THR A 285 -12.53 -3.14 21.53
CA THR A 285 -13.53 -2.08 21.60
C THR A 285 -13.33 -1.29 22.89
N ASP A 286 -12.26 -0.50 23.00
CA ASP A 286 -12.30 0.68 23.88
C ASP A 286 -11.19 1.70 23.61
N VAL A 287 -11.55 2.77 22.90
CA VAL A 287 -10.72 3.99 22.73
C VAL A 287 -11.18 5.07 23.73
N ARG A 288 -11.74 4.67 24.89
CA ARG A 288 -12.29 5.61 25.88
C ARG A 288 -11.43 5.80 27.13
N ASP A 289 -10.43 4.96 27.38
CA ASP A 289 -9.60 5.10 28.58
C ASP A 289 -8.17 5.58 28.31
N VAL A 290 -8.08 6.81 27.80
CA VAL A 290 -6.87 7.63 28.01
C VAL A 290 -7.32 8.88 28.77
N ASN A 291 -7.30 8.79 30.09
CA ASN A 291 -7.36 9.95 30.97
C ASN A 291 -5.95 10.32 31.43
N ILE A 292 -5.77 11.64 31.52
CA ILE A 292 -4.59 12.47 31.83
C ILE A 292 -3.72 11.93 32.98
#